data_AF-A0A3L6T6A2-F1
#
_entry.id   AF-A0A3L6T6A2-F1
#
_cell.length_a   1.000
_cell.length_b   1.000
_cell.length_c   1.000
_cell.angle_alpha   90.00
_cell.angle_beta   90.00
_cell.angle_gamma   90.00
#
_symmetry.space_group_name_H-M   'P 1'
#
loop_
_entity.id
_entity.type
_entity.pdbx_description
1 polymer ?
#
loop_
_entity_poly.entity_id
_entity_poly.type
_entity_poly.pdbx_seq_one_letter_code
_entity_poly.pdbx_strand_id
1 'polypeptide(L)'
;MRTLLQDDIGRLVGDASPIWQLLNDIRGRIPEEATETLEPAAHIESIQTSVFRALRHVADRAQLAKTREEADSYKHQAQDVHQRINFLKNSRPDIVGTIDRLKRRRAELAKEMEQVTKDIAAEEKRLQKLPSVIAGLKQERQNLAREGIRLHRHMPEIPGSADDDQRVLDSADQIRQRAITTIDALLGL
;
A
#
# COMPACT_ATOMS: atom_id res chain seq x y z
N MET A 1 73.71 10.75 36.81
CA MET A 1 72.55 11.07 37.68
C MET A 1 71.32 11.35 36.86
N ARG A 2 71.37 12.28 35.89
CA ARG A 2 70.26 12.55 34.97
C ARG A 2 69.64 11.30 34.32
N THR A 3 70.47 10.37 33.85
CA THR A 3 70.03 9.11 33.24
C THR A 3 69.29 8.19 34.22
N LEU A 4 69.70 8.16 35.49
CA LEU A 4 69.03 7.39 36.54
C LEU A 4 67.67 8.01 36.91
N LEU A 5 67.58 9.34 36.91
CA LEU A 5 66.34 10.07 37.22
C LEU A 5 65.32 10.07 36.06
N GLN A 6 65.70 9.54 34.89
CA GLN A 6 64.81 9.41 33.73
C GLN A 6 64.06 8.07 33.68
N ASP A 7 64.32 7.16 34.62
CA ASP A 7 63.63 5.87 34.70
C ASP A 7 62.15 6.01 35.08
N ASP A 8 61.41 4.91 34.96
CA ASP A 8 60.03 4.83 35.44
C ASP A 8 59.94 5.12 36.94
N ILE A 9 58.95 5.92 37.34
CA ILE A 9 58.81 6.36 38.73
C ILE A 9 58.63 5.18 39.70
N GLY A 10 58.00 4.09 39.26
CA GLY A 10 57.85 2.87 40.05
C GLY A 10 59.15 2.11 40.27
N ARG A 11 60.08 2.16 39.31
CA ARG A 11 61.44 1.61 39.44
C ARG A 11 62.32 2.51 40.31
N LEU A 12 62.23 3.82 40.10
CA LEU A 12 62.96 4.85 40.85
C LEU A 12 62.67 4.81 42.37
N VAL A 13 61.40 4.69 42.76
CA VAL A 13 61.03 4.54 44.18
C VAL A 13 61.19 3.12 44.70
N GLY A 14 61.40 2.15 43.81
CA GLY A 14 61.63 0.74 44.13
C GLY A 14 63.06 0.45 44.57
N ASP A 15 64.03 1.14 43.96
CA ASP A 15 65.45 1.06 44.30
C ASP A 15 66.15 2.41 44.00
N ALA A 16 66.36 3.20 45.05
CA ALA A 16 67.06 4.48 44.95
C ALA A 16 68.57 4.37 45.20
N SER A 17 69.08 3.15 45.49
CA SER A 17 70.49 2.91 45.83
C SER A 17 71.49 3.47 44.80
N PRO A 18 71.26 3.33 43.48
CA PRO A 18 72.16 3.88 42.46
C PRO A 18 72.26 5.41 42.50
N ILE A 19 71.18 6.10 42.89
CA ILE A 19 71.12 7.57 42.96
C ILE A 19 71.82 8.05 44.21
N TRP A 20 71.59 7.38 45.34
CA TRP A 20 72.25 7.66 46.61
C TRP A 20 73.76 7.44 46.53
N GLN A 21 74.20 6.33 45.94
CA GLN A 21 75.63 6.03 45.72
C GLN A 21 76.30 7.11 44.88
N LEU A 22 75.68 7.47 43.75
CA LEU A 22 76.24 8.48 42.86
C LEU A 22 76.30 9.88 43.51
N LEU A 23 75.31 10.25 44.33
CA LEU A 23 75.33 11.53 45.06
C LEU A 23 76.47 11.57 46.08
N ASN A 24 76.70 10.46 46.79
CA ASN A 24 77.81 10.35 47.73
C ASN A 24 79.18 10.41 47.04
N ASP A 25 79.33 9.79 45.87
CA ASP A 25 80.59 9.79 45.11
C ASP A 25 81.01 11.19 44.63
N ILE A 26 80.05 12.07 44.39
CA ILE A 26 80.28 13.45 43.94
C ILE A 26 80.19 14.47 45.09
N ARG A 27 79.87 14.03 46.31
CA ARG A 27 79.71 14.88 47.50
C ARG A 27 81.04 15.57 47.82
N GLY A 28 81.01 16.89 47.95
CA GLY A 28 82.22 17.72 48.14
C GLY A 28 82.93 18.14 46.84
N ARG A 29 82.49 17.68 45.67
CA ARG A 29 82.94 18.18 44.34
C ARG A 29 81.94 19.13 43.69
N ILE A 30 80.76 19.28 44.29
CA ILE A 30 79.67 20.14 43.83
C ILE A 30 79.32 21.17 44.91
N PRO A 31 78.80 22.35 44.54
CA PRO A 31 78.33 23.36 45.50
C PRO A 31 77.25 22.79 46.43
N GLU A 32 77.19 23.29 47.66
CA GLU A 32 76.23 22.79 48.67
C GLU A 32 74.77 22.96 48.22
N GLU A 33 74.45 24.08 47.54
CA GLU A 33 73.13 24.33 46.97
C GLU A 33 72.72 23.26 45.93
N ALA A 34 73.68 22.71 45.19
CA ALA A 34 73.43 21.62 44.25
C ALA A 34 73.23 20.28 44.97
N THR A 35 73.96 20.04 46.07
CA THR A 35 73.76 18.87 46.94
C THR A 35 72.37 18.88 47.57
N GLU A 36 71.96 20.00 48.18
CA GLU A 36 70.64 20.17 48.81
C GLU A 36 69.49 19.95 47.83
N THR A 37 69.64 20.37 46.58
CA THR A 37 68.62 20.18 45.53
C THR A 37 68.49 18.70 45.13
N LEU A 38 69.57 17.92 45.22
CA LEU A 38 69.64 16.52 44.79
C LEU A 38 69.37 15.53 45.93
N GLU A 39 69.53 15.95 47.20
CA GLU A 39 69.29 15.14 48.40
C GLU A 39 67.90 14.47 48.40
N PRO A 40 66.79 15.17 48.06
CA PRO A 40 65.47 14.54 48.01
C PRO A 40 65.37 13.42 46.97
N ALA A 41 66.11 13.54 45.85
CA ALA A 41 66.12 12.52 44.80
C ALA A 41 66.89 11.27 45.22
N ALA A 42 67.93 11.41 46.05
CA ALA A 42 68.64 10.28 46.65
C ALA A 42 67.81 9.55 47.73
N HIS A 43 66.81 10.22 48.31
CA HIS A 43 65.89 9.66 49.32
C HIS A 43 64.47 9.43 48.79
N ILE A 44 64.30 9.29 47.47
CA ILE A 44 62.98 9.15 46.82
C ILE A 44 62.23 7.88 47.25
N GLU A 45 62.91 6.86 47.78
CA GLU A 45 62.29 5.66 48.36
C GLU A 45 61.40 5.98 49.57
N SER A 46 61.65 7.08 50.29
CA SER A 46 60.82 7.50 51.43
C SER A 46 59.33 7.72 51.08
N ILE A 47 59.00 7.98 49.81
CA ILE A 47 57.63 8.18 49.32
C ILE A 47 57.05 6.95 48.58
N GLN A 48 57.77 5.83 48.58
CA GLN A 48 57.45 4.62 47.81
C GLN A 48 56.00 4.12 48.01
N THR A 49 55.53 4.04 49.25
CA THR A 49 54.17 3.54 49.55
C THR A 49 53.08 4.43 48.95
N SER A 50 53.28 5.75 48.98
CA SER A 50 52.36 6.72 48.39
C SER A 50 52.34 6.62 46.87
N VAL A 51 53.52 6.45 46.25
CA VAL A 51 53.64 6.31 44.79
C VAL A 51 53.01 5.01 44.29
N PHE A 52 53.29 3.85 44.89
CA PHE A 52 52.66 2.60 44.47
C PHE A 52 51.14 2.61 44.65
N ARG A 53 50.64 3.23 45.72
CA ARG A 53 49.19 3.43 45.92
C ARG A 53 48.60 4.30 44.80
N ALA A 54 49.27 5.39 44.45
CA ALA A 54 48.83 6.27 43.37
C ALA A 54 48.84 5.55 42.01
N LEU A 55 49.90 4.81 41.68
CA LEU A 55 49.98 4.02 40.45
C LEU A 55 48.85 2.99 40.35
N ARG A 56 48.56 2.28 41.44
CA ARG A 56 47.42 1.36 41.50
C ARG A 56 46.10 2.07 41.28
N HIS A 57 45.87 3.20 41.94
CA HIS A 57 44.65 3.98 41.76
C HIS A 57 44.48 4.47 40.31
N VAL A 58 45.58 4.82 39.63
CA VAL A 58 45.54 5.20 38.21
C VAL A 58 45.11 4.02 37.34
N ALA A 59 45.68 2.84 37.56
CA ALA A 59 45.28 1.62 36.84
C ALA A 59 43.81 1.25 37.09
N ASP A 60 43.38 1.27 38.36
CA ASP A 60 42.00 0.95 38.75
C ASP A 60 41.00 1.95 38.14
N ARG A 61 41.33 3.26 38.13
CA ARG A 61 40.50 4.29 37.49
C ARG A 61 40.41 4.12 36.00
N ALA A 62 41.51 3.75 35.33
CA ALA A 62 41.51 3.48 33.90
C ALA A 62 40.60 2.30 33.56
N GLN A 63 40.64 1.23 34.36
CA GLN A 63 39.75 0.08 34.16
C GLN A 63 38.28 0.44 34.43
N LEU A 64 38.02 1.18 35.51
CA LEU A 64 36.66 1.63 35.85
C LEU A 64 36.07 2.53 34.76
N ALA A 65 36.88 3.40 34.15
CA ALA A 65 36.44 4.25 33.05
C ALA A 65 36.00 3.42 31.83
N LYS A 66 36.79 2.40 31.44
CA LYS A 66 36.43 1.49 30.34
C LYS A 66 35.13 0.74 30.62
N THR A 67 34.99 0.15 31.81
CA THR A 67 33.76 -0.58 32.18
C THR A 67 32.53 0.33 32.23
N ARG A 68 32.69 1.59 32.64
CA ARG A 68 31.59 2.57 32.61
C ARG A 68 31.18 2.90 31.18
N GLU A 69 32.13 3.14 30.28
CA GLU A 69 31.84 3.41 28.87
C GLU A 69 31.11 2.22 28.21
N GLU A 70 31.54 0.99 28.47
CA GLU A 70 30.86 -0.22 28.00
C GLU A 70 29.43 -0.33 28.57
N ALA A 71 29.27 -0.10 29.88
CA ALA A 71 27.95 -0.14 30.53
C ALA A 71 27.00 0.92 29.96
N ASP A 72 27.50 2.13 29.72
CA ASP A 72 26.72 3.20 29.08
C ASP A 72 26.35 2.81 27.65
N SER A 73 27.28 2.24 26.86
CA SER A 73 26.98 1.73 25.51
C SER A 73 25.84 0.72 25.52
N TYR A 74 25.89 -0.29 26.40
CA TYR A 74 24.81 -1.27 26.53
C TYR A 74 23.49 -0.66 26.98
N LYS A 75 23.52 0.35 27.85
CA LYS A 75 22.31 1.08 28.28
C LYS A 75 21.64 1.79 27.11
N HIS A 76 22.42 2.46 26.25
CA HIS A 76 21.89 3.11 25.06
C HIS A 76 21.30 2.09 24.07
N GLN A 77 21.99 0.96 23.84
CA GLN A 77 21.48 -0.12 22.99
C GLN A 77 20.17 -0.72 23.53
N ALA A 78 20.09 -0.95 24.84
CA ALA A 78 18.87 -1.47 25.47
C ALA A 78 17.69 -0.50 25.31
N GLN A 79 17.94 0.81 25.43
CA GLN A 79 16.92 1.84 25.21
C GLN A 79 16.45 1.88 23.74
N ASP A 80 17.36 1.81 22.77
CA ASP A 80 17.02 1.76 21.34
C ASP A 80 16.14 0.54 21.01
N VAL A 81 16.56 -0.65 21.47
CA VAL A 81 15.79 -1.88 21.30
C VAL A 81 14.40 -1.76 21.95
N HIS A 82 14.31 -1.17 23.15
CA HIS A 82 13.04 -0.93 23.82
C HIS A 82 12.10 -0.02 23.01
N GLN A 83 12.62 1.08 22.47
CA GLN A 83 11.86 1.99 21.61
C GLN A 83 11.35 1.28 20.35
N ARG A 84 12.20 0.48 19.71
CA ARG A 84 11.83 -0.29 18.51
C ARG A 84 10.76 -1.35 18.81
N ILE A 85 10.84 -2.03 19.96
CA ILE A 85 9.80 -2.95 20.42
C ILE A 85 8.47 -2.22 20.59
N ASN A 86 8.47 -1.05 21.24
CA ASN A 86 7.25 -0.28 21.46
C ASN A 86 6.65 0.21 20.13
N PHE A 87 7.48 0.68 19.20
CA PHE A 87 7.05 1.04 17.85
C PHE A 87 6.33 -0.13 17.15
N LEU A 88 6.92 -1.33 17.18
CA LEU A 88 6.32 -2.52 16.57
C LEU A 88 5.04 -2.98 17.27
N LYS A 89 4.97 -2.86 18.61
CA LYS A 89 3.73 -3.15 19.35
C LYS A 89 2.62 -2.19 18.94
N ASN A 90 2.93 -0.91 18.77
CA ASN A 90 1.97 0.12 18.44
C ASN A 90 1.49 0.07 16.98
N SER A 91 2.27 -0.48 16.06
CA SER A 91 1.85 -0.66 14.65
C SER A 91 0.98 -1.89 14.42
N ARG A 92 0.99 -2.86 15.34
CA ARG A 92 0.23 -4.11 15.20
C ARG A 92 -1.28 -3.90 15.02
N PRO A 93 -1.97 -3.04 15.80
CA PRO A 93 -3.41 -2.80 15.62
C PRO A 93 -3.76 -2.28 14.22
N ASP A 94 -2.95 -1.38 13.66
CA ASP A 94 -3.18 -0.79 12.33
C ASP A 94 -3.07 -1.84 11.21
N ILE A 95 -2.08 -2.73 11.31
CA ILE A 95 -1.89 -3.85 10.38
C ILE A 95 -3.09 -4.81 10.48
N VAL A 96 -3.51 -5.17 11.69
CA VAL A 96 -4.68 -6.02 11.92
C VAL A 96 -5.95 -5.38 11.34
N GLY A 97 -6.17 -4.09 11.62
CA GLY A 97 -7.32 -3.35 11.08
C GLY A 97 -7.31 -3.29 9.54
N THR A 98 -6.14 -3.17 8.94
CA THR A 98 -5.99 -3.23 7.48
C THR A 98 -6.31 -4.61 6.92
N ILE A 99 -5.85 -5.69 7.56
CA ILE A 99 -6.19 -7.06 7.19
C ILE A 99 -7.71 -7.28 7.25
N ASP A 100 -8.37 -6.83 8.31
CA ASP A 100 -9.81 -7.02 8.48
C ASP A 100 -10.64 -6.22 7.47
N ARG A 101 -10.19 -5.00 7.11
CA ARG A 101 -10.78 -4.23 6.03
C ARG A 101 -10.66 -4.95 4.68
N LEU A 102 -9.48 -5.51 4.38
CA LEU A 102 -9.24 -6.26 3.15
C LEU A 102 -10.07 -7.54 3.09
N LYS A 103 -10.22 -8.27 4.21
CA LYS A 103 -11.10 -9.44 4.29
C LYS A 103 -12.56 -9.10 4.01
N ARG A 104 -13.07 -7.99 4.55
CA ARG A 104 -14.44 -7.51 4.28
C ARG A 104 -14.63 -7.17 2.80
N ARG A 105 -13.73 -6.38 2.23
CA ARG A 105 -13.79 -6.03 0.80
C ARG A 105 -13.72 -7.26 -0.10
N ARG A 106 -12.89 -8.25 0.25
CA ARG A 106 -12.84 -9.52 -0.50
C ARG A 106 -14.18 -10.26 -0.47
N ALA A 107 -14.88 -10.26 0.66
CA ALA A 107 -16.19 -10.90 0.78
C ALA A 107 -17.28 -10.16 -0.01
N GLU A 108 -17.25 -8.82 -0.03
CA GLU A 108 -18.15 -8.00 -0.84
C GLU A 108 -17.95 -8.27 -2.33
N LEU A 109 -16.71 -8.20 -2.81
CA LEU A 109 -16.37 -8.49 -4.21
C LEU A 109 -16.76 -9.91 -4.62
N ALA A 110 -16.62 -10.90 -3.74
CA ALA A 110 -17.06 -12.26 -4.03
C ALA A 110 -18.57 -12.36 -4.28
N LYS A 111 -19.39 -11.60 -3.53
CA LYS A 111 -20.85 -11.53 -3.75
C LYS A 111 -21.19 -10.86 -5.08
N GLU A 112 -20.51 -9.76 -5.40
CA GLU A 112 -20.68 -9.08 -6.68
C GLU A 112 -20.32 -10.00 -7.86
N MET A 113 -19.20 -10.73 -7.75
CA MET A 113 -18.81 -11.72 -8.76
C MET A 113 -19.84 -12.83 -8.94
N GLU A 114 -20.42 -13.33 -7.84
CA GLU A 114 -21.48 -14.33 -7.91
C GLU A 114 -22.72 -13.78 -8.63
N GLN A 115 -23.12 -12.54 -8.35
CA GLN A 115 -24.25 -11.89 -9.01
C GLN A 115 -23.99 -11.71 -10.50
N VAL A 116 -22.83 -11.17 -10.88
CA VAL A 116 -22.45 -10.99 -12.30
C VAL A 116 -22.45 -12.33 -13.03
N THR A 117 -21.98 -13.40 -12.37
CA THR A 117 -21.99 -14.74 -12.95
C THR A 117 -23.42 -15.25 -13.19
N LYS A 118 -24.35 -15.00 -12.27
CA LYS A 118 -25.78 -15.32 -12.45
C LYS A 118 -26.40 -14.53 -13.61
N ASP A 119 -26.07 -13.25 -13.72
CA ASP A 119 -26.59 -12.37 -14.77
C ASP A 119 -26.08 -12.81 -16.16
N ILE A 120 -24.79 -13.16 -16.26
CA ILE A 120 -24.20 -13.74 -17.47
C ILE A 120 -24.95 -15.02 -17.87
N ALA A 121 -25.13 -15.95 -16.94
CA ALA A 121 -25.82 -17.21 -17.22
C ALA A 121 -27.28 -17.00 -17.67
N ALA A 122 -27.96 -15.97 -17.14
CA ALA A 122 -29.31 -15.61 -17.54
C ALA A 122 -29.35 -15.09 -18.99
N GLU A 123 -28.41 -14.23 -19.38
CA GLU A 123 -28.31 -13.72 -20.75
C GLU A 123 -27.87 -14.80 -21.74
N GLU A 124 -26.94 -15.69 -21.36
CA GLU A 124 -26.59 -16.86 -22.17
C GLU A 124 -27.80 -17.75 -22.44
N LYS A 125 -28.66 -17.96 -21.43
CA LYS A 125 -29.91 -18.72 -21.59
C LYS A 125 -30.90 -18.00 -22.51
N ARG A 126 -30.97 -16.67 -22.46
CA ARG A 126 -31.80 -15.87 -23.40
C ARG A 126 -31.28 -16.02 -24.82
N LEU A 127 -29.97 -15.90 -25.00
CA LEU A 127 -29.29 -16.06 -26.28
C LEU A 127 -29.56 -17.45 -26.89
N GLN A 128 -29.48 -18.52 -26.09
CA GLN A 128 -29.78 -19.90 -26.52
C GLN A 128 -31.22 -20.08 -27.03
N LYS A 129 -32.19 -19.27 -26.57
CA LYS A 129 -33.60 -19.36 -27.00
C LYS A 129 -33.88 -18.62 -28.30
N LEU A 130 -33.06 -17.64 -28.67
CA LEU A 130 -33.29 -16.81 -29.85
C LEU A 130 -33.44 -17.61 -31.16
N PRO A 131 -32.63 -18.65 -31.45
CA PRO A 131 -32.79 -19.42 -32.68
C PRO A 131 -34.19 -20.03 -32.86
N SER A 132 -34.79 -20.53 -31.78
CA SER A 132 -36.14 -21.10 -31.82
C SER A 132 -37.21 -20.04 -32.10
N VAL A 133 -37.12 -18.88 -31.44
CA VAL A 133 -38.04 -17.75 -31.68
C VAL A 133 -37.91 -17.24 -33.12
N ILE A 134 -36.68 -17.07 -33.61
CA ILE A 134 -36.41 -16.65 -34.98
C ILE A 134 -36.97 -17.67 -35.99
N ALA A 135 -36.82 -18.97 -35.72
CA ALA A 135 -37.38 -20.01 -36.58
C ALA A 135 -38.92 -19.94 -36.65
N GLY A 136 -39.58 -19.73 -35.50
CA GLY A 136 -41.04 -19.54 -35.44
C GLY A 136 -41.50 -18.33 -36.27
N LEU A 137 -40.88 -17.17 -36.07
CA LEU A 137 -41.21 -15.94 -36.82
C LEU A 137 -40.95 -16.09 -38.33
N LYS A 138 -39.89 -16.81 -38.73
CA LYS A 138 -39.64 -17.11 -40.15
C LYS A 138 -40.77 -17.96 -40.75
N GLN A 139 -41.27 -18.94 -40.01
CA GLN A 139 -42.38 -19.79 -40.45
C GLN A 139 -43.69 -18.99 -40.56
N GLU A 140 -43.99 -18.17 -39.57
CA GLU A 140 -45.18 -17.31 -39.57
C GLU A 140 -45.16 -16.35 -40.76
N ARG A 141 -44.02 -15.68 -41.01
CA ARG A 141 -43.83 -14.83 -42.19
C ARG A 141 -44.11 -15.58 -43.50
N GLN A 142 -43.64 -16.82 -43.62
CA GLN A 142 -43.91 -17.64 -44.82
C GLN A 142 -45.40 -17.97 -44.96
N ASN A 143 -46.09 -18.29 -43.87
CA ASN A 143 -47.51 -18.58 -43.89
C ASN A 143 -48.33 -17.35 -44.30
N LEU A 144 -48.03 -16.18 -43.73
CA LEU A 144 -48.67 -14.91 -44.10
C LEU A 144 -48.43 -14.58 -45.59
N ALA A 145 -47.21 -14.77 -46.10
CA ALA A 145 -46.91 -14.55 -47.51
C ALA A 145 -47.73 -15.48 -48.43
N ARG A 146 -47.87 -16.77 -48.07
CA ARG A 146 -48.71 -17.72 -48.82
C ARG A 146 -50.17 -17.31 -48.82
N GLU A 147 -50.68 -16.84 -47.67
CA GLU A 147 -52.05 -16.38 -47.54
C GLU A 147 -52.33 -15.14 -48.39
N GLY A 148 -51.43 -14.15 -48.36
CA GLY A 148 -51.53 -12.96 -49.21
C GLY A 148 -51.53 -13.31 -50.69
N ILE A 149 -50.67 -14.24 -51.13
CA ILE A 149 -50.67 -14.72 -52.53
C ILE A 149 -51.98 -15.43 -52.87
N ARG A 150 -52.53 -16.24 -51.96
CA ARG A 150 -53.82 -16.94 -52.16
C ARG A 150 -54.95 -15.94 -52.35
N LEU A 151 -55.04 -14.94 -51.47
CA LEU A 151 -56.04 -13.87 -51.58
C LEU A 151 -55.89 -13.15 -52.92
N HIS A 152 -54.67 -12.72 -53.28
CA HIS A 152 -54.43 -12.01 -54.54
C HIS A 152 -54.84 -12.83 -55.78
N ARG A 153 -54.58 -14.14 -55.80
CA ARG A 153 -54.99 -15.02 -56.91
C ARG A 153 -56.50 -15.16 -57.06
N HIS A 154 -57.26 -15.05 -55.97
CA HIS A 154 -58.70 -15.21 -55.98
C HIS A 154 -59.46 -13.88 -55.96
N MET A 155 -58.76 -12.74 -55.94
CA MET A 155 -59.38 -11.45 -56.10
C MET A 155 -59.82 -11.26 -57.56
N PRO A 156 -61.11 -10.97 -57.82
CA PRO A 156 -61.56 -10.67 -59.17
C PRO A 156 -60.93 -9.34 -59.60
N GLU A 157 -60.41 -9.31 -60.82
CA GLU A 157 -60.02 -8.06 -61.47
C GLU A 157 -61.31 -7.41 -61.99
N ILE A 158 -61.74 -6.32 -61.35
CA ILE A 158 -62.92 -5.56 -61.74
C ILE A 158 -62.45 -4.42 -62.66
N PRO A 159 -62.83 -4.43 -63.96
CA PRO A 159 -62.46 -3.36 -64.88
C PRO A 159 -63.21 -2.07 -64.54
N GLY A 160 -62.52 -0.93 -64.62
CA GLY A 160 -63.09 0.39 -64.31
C GLY A 160 -62.80 0.84 -62.87
N SER A 161 -63.06 2.12 -62.58
CA SER A 161 -62.95 2.67 -61.22
C SER A 161 -64.29 2.58 -60.50
N ALA A 162 -64.25 2.39 -59.17
CA ALA A 162 -65.44 2.54 -58.34
C ALA A 162 -66.12 3.91 -58.52
N ASP A 163 -65.34 4.95 -58.84
CA ASP A 163 -65.87 6.28 -59.13
C ASP A 163 -66.68 6.33 -60.43
N ASP A 164 -66.27 5.59 -61.46
CA ASP A 164 -66.98 5.52 -62.74
C ASP A 164 -68.30 4.75 -62.56
N ASP A 165 -68.24 3.61 -61.86
CA ASP A 165 -69.44 2.83 -61.51
C ASP A 165 -70.43 3.67 -60.68
N GLN A 166 -69.92 4.43 -59.70
CA GLN A 166 -70.75 5.30 -58.88
C GLN A 166 -71.41 6.42 -59.70
N ARG A 167 -70.68 7.05 -60.63
CA ARG A 167 -71.27 8.06 -61.53
C ARG A 167 -72.40 7.51 -62.39
N VAL A 168 -72.28 6.26 -62.86
CA VAL A 168 -73.34 5.60 -63.63
C VAL A 168 -74.57 5.37 -62.76
N LEU A 169 -74.39 4.90 -61.51
CA LEU A 169 -75.48 4.71 -60.56
C LEU A 169 -76.17 6.03 -60.20
N ASP A 170 -75.40 7.08 -59.90
CA ASP A 170 -75.93 8.40 -59.55
C ASP A 170 -76.71 9.01 -60.72
N SER A 171 -76.21 8.86 -61.95
CA SER A 171 -76.90 9.31 -63.16
C SER A 171 -78.22 8.56 -63.36
N ALA A 172 -78.22 7.23 -63.19
CA ALA A 172 -79.44 6.42 -63.28
C ALA A 172 -80.46 6.80 -62.20
N ASP A 173 -80.01 7.03 -60.96
CA ASP A 173 -80.90 7.46 -59.88
C ASP A 173 -81.47 8.85 -60.13
N GLN A 174 -80.67 9.80 -60.65
CA GLN A 174 -81.16 11.11 -61.06
C GLN A 174 -82.25 11.02 -62.14
N ILE A 175 -82.08 10.13 -63.13
CA ILE A 175 -83.11 9.88 -64.15
C ILE A 175 -84.38 9.32 -63.50
N ARG A 176 -84.26 8.32 -62.62
CA ARG A 176 -85.39 7.73 -61.88
C ARG A 176 -86.14 8.78 -61.07
N GLN A 177 -85.43 9.61 -60.31
CA GLN A 177 -86.03 10.66 -59.50
C GLN A 177 -86.79 11.68 -60.36
N ARG A 178 -86.21 12.11 -61.49
CA ARG A 178 -86.91 13.01 -62.43
C ARG A 178 -88.20 12.41 -62.98
N ALA A 179 -88.18 11.13 -63.34
CA ALA A 179 -89.38 10.43 -63.83
C ALA A 179 -90.48 10.37 -62.75
N ILE A 180 -90.11 10.03 -61.51
CA ILE A 180 -91.04 10.00 -60.36
C ILE A 180 -91.64 11.39 -60.14
N THR A 181 -90.81 12.43 -60.02
CA THR A 181 -91.30 13.81 -59.84
C THR A 181 -92.24 14.24 -60.96
N THR A 182 -91.98 13.81 -62.19
CA THR A 182 -92.86 14.12 -63.33
C THR A 182 -94.21 13.41 -63.23
N ILE A 183 -94.22 12.14 -62.79
CA ILE A 183 -95.45 11.37 -62.59
C ILE A 183 -96.27 11.96 -61.45
N ASP A 184 -95.64 12.28 -60.31
CA ASP A 184 -96.30 12.89 -59.15
C ASP A 184 -96.95 14.22 -59.54
N ALA A 185 -96.24 15.06 -60.30
CA ALA A 185 -96.77 16.32 -60.83
C ALA A 185 -97.97 16.13 -61.79
N LEU A 186 -98.03 15.03 -62.55
CA LEU A 186 -99.16 14.71 -63.45
C LEU A 186 -100.37 14.13 -62.70
N LEU A 187 -100.14 13.44 -61.59
CA LEU A 187 -101.18 12.84 -60.75
C LEU A 187 -101.69 13.79 -59.65
N GLY A 188 -101.05 14.95 -59.46
CA GLY A 188 -101.45 15.97 -58.49
C GLY A 188 -101.18 15.59 -57.03
N LEU A 189 -100.20 14.72 -56.79
CA LEU A 189 -99.67 14.37 -55.46
C LEU A 189 -98.38 15.12 -55.16
#